data_AF-A0A8J4X8T0-F1
#
_entry.id   AF-A0A8J4X8T0-F1
#
_cell.length_a   1.000
_cell.length_b   1.000
_cell.length_c   1.000
_cell.angle_alpha   90.00
_cell.angle_beta   90.00
_cell.angle_gamma   90.00
#
_symmetry.space_group_name_H-M   'P 1'
#
loop_
_entity.id
_entity.type
_entity.pdbx_description
1 polymer ?
#
loop_
_entity_poly.entity_id
_entity_poly.type
_entity_poly.pdbx_seq_one_letter_code
_entity_poly.pdbx_strand_id
1 'polypeptide(L)'
;EIWNAVVDMSSNESSEGKRGSHQTELYAQVPETCLPIVYSPAYNITFMGLEKLHPFDAGKWGKVIQFLKEEQFITDETIVTAREASEEDLLVVHTKRYLSRLKNDILEGSRE
;
A
#
# COMPACT_ATOMS: atom_id res chain seq x y z
N GLU A 1 10.07 -8.61 23.08
CA GLU A 1 8.96 -9.53 23.44
C GLU A 1 7.59 -8.84 23.35
N ILE A 2 7.23 -8.36 22.16
CA ILE A 2 5.90 -7.78 21.86
C ILE A 2 5.34 -8.39 20.56
N TRP A 3 6.22 -8.77 19.63
CA TRP A 3 5.87 -9.43 18.37
C TRP A 3 5.20 -10.81 18.49
N ASN A 4 5.39 -11.53 19.60
CA ASN A 4 4.81 -12.87 19.76
C ASN A 4 3.32 -12.87 20.12
N ALA A 5 2.75 -11.74 20.54
CA ALA A 5 1.37 -11.68 21.01
C ALA A 5 0.33 -11.69 19.86
N VAL A 6 0.74 -11.38 18.63
CA VAL A 6 -0.17 -11.37 17.46
C VAL A 6 -0.37 -12.78 16.88
N VAL A 7 0.54 -13.71 17.16
CA VAL A 7 0.53 -15.06 16.57
C VAL A 7 -0.39 -16.03 17.31
N ASP A 8 -0.71 -15.79 18.59
CA ASP A 8 -1.22 -16.86 19.47
C ASP A 8 -2.62 -16.59 20.05
N MET A 9 -3.59 -16.29 19.20
CA MET A 9 -4.99 -16.19 19.63
C MET A 9 -5.92 -16.95 18.69
N SER A 10 -5.72 -18.26 18.64
CA SER A 10 -6.66 -19.22 18.07
C SER A 10 -7.39 -19.95 19.20
N SER A 11 -8.72 -19.89 19.17
CA SER A 11 -9.71 -20.64 19.99
C SER A 11 -10.29 -19.91 21.21
N ASN A 12 -11.40 -19.19 21.00
CA ASN A 12 -12.68 -19.54 21.63
C ASN A 12 -13.87 -18.86 20.91
N GLU A 13 -14.88 -19.64 20.51
CA GLU A 13 -16.06 -19.16 19.78
C GLU A 13 -17.18 -18.72 20.74
N SER A 14 -17.78 -17.56 20.45
CA SER A 14 -19.16 -17.23 20.81
C SER A 14 -19.85 -16.54 19.64
N SER A 15 -21.07 -16.99 19.35
CA SER A 15 -21.84 -16.77 18.13
C SER A 15 -22.53 -15.40 18.07
N GLU A 16 -21.98 -14.48 17.27
CA GLU A 16 -22.66 -13.36 16.61
C GLU A 16 -21.95 -13.12 15.28
N GLY A 17 -22.68 -13.24 14.16
CA GLY A 17 -22.25 -13.05 12.76
C GLY A 17 -20.75 -13.16 12.46
N LYS A 18 -20.27 -14.35 12.04
CA LYS A 18 -18.89 -14.59 11.60
C LYS A 18 -18.52 -13.66 10.43
N ARG A 19 -18.07 -12.44 10.73
CA ARG A 19 -17.22 -11.66 9.84
C ARG A 19 -15.87 -12.36 9.93
N GLY A 20 -15.65 -13.34 9.04
CA GLY A 20 -14.41 -14.10 9.01
C GLY A 20 -13.21 -13.15 8.99
N SER A 21 -12.12 -13.53 9.66
CA SER A 21 -10.85 -12.82 9.54
C SER A 21 -10.55 -12.64 8.05
N HIS A 22 -10.39 -11.39 7.63
CA HIS A 22 -10.07 -11.05 6.26
C HIS A 22 -8.62 -11.48 6.00
N GLN A 23 -8.45 -12.37 5.02
CA GLN A 23 -7.12 -12.82 4.60
C GLN A 23 -6.50 -11.73 3.74
N THR A 24 -5.28 -11.32 4.09
CA THR A 24 -4.55 -10.25 3.41
C THR A 24 -3.11 -10.66 3.18
N GLU A 25 -2.59 -10.24 2.04
CA GLU A 25 -1.18 -10.41 1.64
C GLU A 25 -0.34 -9.15 1.90
N LEU A 26 -0.94 -8.09 2.46
CA LEU A 26 -0.25 -6.81 2.68
C LEU A 26 0.85 -6.89 3.75
N TYR A 27 0.73 -7.82 4.70
CA TYR A 27 1.72 -8.05 5.74
C TYR A 27 2.65 -9.20 5.35
N ALA A 28 3.78 -8.86 4.74
CA ALA A 28 4.83 -9.82 4.42
C ALA A 28 5.83 -9.95 5.58
N GLN A 29 6.48 -11.11 5.66
CA GLN A 29 7.70 -11.25 6.46
C GLN A 29 8.81 -10.42 5.79
N VAL A 30 9.45 -9.56 6.57
CA VAL A 30 10.49 -8.63 6.10
C VAL A 30 11.82 -9.00 6.77
N PRO A 31 12.95 -8.98 6.04
CA PRO A 31 14.26 -9.16 6.65
C PRO A 31 14.51 -8.16 7.79
N GLU A 32 15.19 -8.58 8.86
CA GLU A 32 15.55 -7.70 10.00
C GLU A 32 16.48 -6.54 9.60
N THR A 33 17.12 -6.65 8.44
CA THR A 33 17.96 -5.59 7.87
C THR A 33 17.16 -4.44 7.27
N CYS A 34 15.86 -4.61 7.03
CA CYS A 34 15.02 -3.56 6.49
C CYS A 34 14.53 -2.62 7.61
N LEU A 35 14.50 -1.34 7.31
CA LEU A 35 13.87 -0.31 8.11
C LEU A 35 12.36 -0.31 7.87
N PRO A 36 11.54 0.22 8.79
CA PRO A 36 10.09 0.34 8.64
C PRO A 36 9.71 1.49 7.69
N ILE A 37 10.28 1.49 6.49
CA ILE A 37 10.05 2.45 5.42
C ILE A 37 9.53 1.64 4.24
N VAL A 38 8.29 1.91 3.83
CA VAL A 38 7.63 1.21 2.73
C VAL A 38 7.53 2.12 1.52
N TYR A 39 7.97 1.65 0.36
CA TYR A 39 7.95 2.45 -0.86
C TYR A 39 7.72 1.60 -2.11
N SER A 40 7.10 2.21 -3.12
CA SER A 40 7.07 1.69 -4.49
C SER A 40 7.23 2.86 -5.46
N PRO A 41 7.98 2.69 -6.57
CA PRO A 41 8.06 3.69 -7.63
C PRO A 41 6.68 4.13 -8.16
N ALA A 42 5.67 3.24 -8.10
CA ALA A 42 4.30 3.50 -8.53
C ALA A 42 3.59 4.61 -7.72
N TYR A 43 4.15 5.02 -6.57
CA TYR A 43 3.64 6.18 -5.82
C TYR A 43 3.90 7.51 -6.52
N ASN A 44 4.78 7.53 -7.53
CA ASN A 44 5.03 8.70 -8.35
C ASN A 44 4.15 8.66 -9.59
N ILE A 45 3.08 9.45 -9.59
CA ILE A 45 2.19 9.56 -10.74
C ILE A 45 2.89 10.44 -11.79
N THR A 46 3.09 9.90 -12.99
CA THR A 46 3.68 10.64 -14.12
C THR A 46 2.64 10.76 -15.23
N PHE A 47 2.61 11.92 -15.90
CA PHE A 47 1.68 12.20 -16.99
C PHE A 47 2.34 13.12 -18.03
N MET A 48 3.40 12.61 -18.66
CA MET A 48 4.16 13.30 -19.71
C MET A 48 4.58 14.76 -19.36
N GLY A 49 4.77 15.06 -18.07
CA GLY A 49 5.17 16.38 -17.57
C GLY A 49 4.01 17.27 -17.13
N LEU A 50 2.76 16.93 -17.45
CA LEU A 50 1.57 17.66 -17.00
C LEU A 50 1.33 17.51 -15.49
N GLU A 51 1.86 16.46 -14.87
CA GLU A 51 1.82 16.29 -13.42
C GLU A 51 2.47 17.47 -12.66
N LYS A 52 3.36 18.22 -13.31
CA LYS A 52 4.03 19.41 -12.74
C LYS A 52 3.13 20.64 -12.66
N LEU A 53 2.01 20.65 -13.37
CA LEU A 53 1.01 21.73 -13.32
C LEU A 53 -0.03 21.48 -12.22
N HIS A 54 -0.06 20.29 -11.65
CA HIS A 54 -1.01 19.92 -10.62
C HIS A 54 -0.63 20.59 -9.27
N PRO A 55 -1.60 21.14 -8.51
CA PRO A 55 -1.31 21.81 -7.22
C PRO A 55 -0.77 20.85 -6.15
N PHE A 56 -0.86 19.54 -6.37
CA PHE A 56 -0.19 18.51 -5.58
C PHE A 56 0.98 17.90 -6.35
N ASP A 57 2.16 17.89 -5.71
CA ASP A 57 3.37 17.27 -6.23
C ASP A 57 3.25 15.74 -6.27
N ALA A 58 2.85 15.24 -7.44
CA ALA A 58 2.70 13.82 -7.73
C ALA A 58 4.01 13.01 -7.65
N GLY A 59 5.17 13.67 -7.70
CA GLY A 59 6.50 13.05 -7.59
C GLY A 59 7.17 13.27 -6.23
N LYS A 60 6.43 13.75 -5.23
CA LYS A 60 6.98 14.11 -3.91
C LYS A 60 7.71 12.94 -3.25
N TRP A 61 7.11 11.76 -3.27
CA TRP A 61 7.62 10.60 -2.52
C TRP A 61 8.94 10.08 -3.09
N GLY A 62 9.08 10.05 -4.42
CA GLY A 62 10.34 9.72 -5.07
C GLY A 62 11.46 10.68 -4.71
N LYS A 63 11.17 11.99 -4.58
CA LYS A 63 12.14 12.98 -4.10
C LYS A 63 12.57 12.71 -2.66
N VAL A 64 11.63 12.39 -1.77
CA VAL A 64 11.94 12.05 -0.37
C VAL A 64 12.86 10.83 -0.29
N ILE A 65 12.54 9.76 -1.02
CA ILE A 65 13.39 8.56 -1.07
C ILE A 65 14.76 8.88 -1.63
N GLN A 66 14.84 9.68 -2.70
CA GLN A 66 16.10 10.09 -3.29
C GLN A 66 16.97 10.87 -2.28
N PHE A 67 16.42 11.86 -1.59
CA PHE A 67 17.15 12.62 -0.56
C PHE A 67 17.68 11.71 0.56
N LEU A 68 16.86 10.77 1.05
CA LEU A 68 17.30 9.86 2.11
C LEU A 68 18.42 8.92 1.66
N LYS A 69 18.43 8.51 0.38
CA LYS A 69 19.51 7.71 -0.21
C LYS A 69 20.79 8.52 -0.41
N GLU A 70 20.67 9.75 -0.91
CA GLU A 70 21.80 10.65 -1.12
C GLU A 70 22.54 10.96 0.18
N GLU A 71 21.78 11.15 1.27
CA GLU A 71 22.31 11.36 2.62
C GLU A 71 22.68 10.05 3.36
N GLN A 72 22.65 8.91 2.65
CA GLN A 72 23.04 7.58 3.15
C GLN A 72 22.26 7.09 4.39
N PHE A 73 21.06 7.62 4.63
CA PHE A 73 20.18 7.11 5.70
C PHE A 73 19.54 5.77 5.35
N ILE A 74 19.31 5.52 4.05
CA ILE A 74 18.69 4.30 3.53
C ILE A 74 19.38 3.84 2.23
N THR A 75 19.30 2.56 1.95
CA THR A 75 19.61 1.95 0.64
C THR A 75 18.41 1.15 0.12
N ASP A 76 18.46 0.72 -1.14
CA ASP A 76 17.40 -0.13 -1.73
C ASP A 76 17.19 -1.44 -0.95
N GLU A 77 18.25 -1.98 -0.34
CA GLU A 77 18.19 -3.22 0.46
C GLU A 77 17.56 -3.02 1.84
N THR A 78 17.55 -1.77 2.33
CA THR A 78 16.99 -1.43 3.65
C THR A 78 15.54 -0.97 3.59
N ILE A 79 14.95 -0.83 2.39
CA ILE A 79 13.57 -0.38 2.20
C ILE A 79 12.67 -1.60 1.98
N VAL A 80 11.44 -1.53 2.50
CA VAL A 80 10.41 -2.53 2.23
C VAL A 80 9.65 -2.15 0.96
N THR A 81 9.63 -3.05 -0.03
CA THR A 81 8.82 -2.84 -1.24
C THR A 81 7.33 -2.98 -0.94
N ALA A 82 6.54 -1.99 -1.33
CA ALA A 82 5.09 -2.03 -1.13
C ALA A 82 4.41 -3.12 -1.98
N ARG A 83 3.39 -3.78 -1.40
CA ARG A 83 2.49 -4.71 -2.11
C ARG A 83 1.18 -4.00 -2.44
N GLU A 84 0.64 -4.26 -3.62
CA GLU A 84 -0.67 -3.73 -4.01
C GLU A 84 -1.78 -4.44 -3.24
N ALA A 85 -2.78 -3.69 -2.79
CA ALA A 85 -3.95 -4.23 -2.11
C ALA A 85 -4.87 -4.94 -3.11
N SER A 86 -5.34 -6.13 -2.76
CA SER A 86 -6.36 -6.86 -3.50
C SER A 86 -7.73 -6.19 -3.40
N GLU A 87 -8.67 -6.57 -4.28
CA GLU A 87 -10.04 -6.09 -4.19
C GLU A 87 -10.68 -6.51 -2.85
N GLU A 88 -10.37 -7.71 -2.36
CA GLU A 88 -10.78 -8.21 -1.06
C GLU A 88 -10.26 -7.32 0.08
N ASP A 89 -9.01 -6.87 0.02
CA ASP A 89 -8.43 -5.91 0.96
C ASP A 89 -9.20 -4.57 0.96
N LEU A 90 -9.52 -4.06 -0.23
CA LEU A 90 -10.25 -2.80 -0.37
C LEU A 90 -11.71 -2.91 0.11
N LEU A 91 -12.34 -4.09 -0.05
CA LEU A 91 -13.72 -4.35 0.36
C LEU A 91 -13.93 -4.40 1.88
N VAL A 92 -12.85 -4.41 2.67
CA VAL A 92 -12.93 -4.26 4.13
C VAL A 92 -13.59 -2.93 4.52
N VAL A 93 -13.34 -1.87 3.74
CA VAL A 93 -13.83 -0.50 4.03
C VAL A 93 -14.66 0.10 2.90
N HIS A 94 -14.50 -0.37 1.66
CA HIS A 94 -15.21 0.17 0.50
C HIS A 94 -16.34 -0.76 0.01
N THR A 95 -17.34 -0.17 -0.63
CA THR A 95 -18.41 -0.95 -1.29
C THR A 95 -17.97 -1.40 -2.68
N LYS A 96 -18.45 -2.57 -3.12
CA LYS A 96 -18.26 -3.04 -4.52
C LYS A 96 -18.65 -1.98 -5.55
N ARG A 97 -19.79 -1.31 -5.33
CA ARG A 97 -20.29 -0.25 -6.21
C ARG A 97 -19.28 0.91 -6.36
N TYR A 98 -18.62 1.31 -5.28
CA TYR A 98 -17.62 2.37 -5.33
C TYR A 98 -16.39 1.93 -6.11
N LEU A 99 -15.85 0.74 -5.83
CA LEU A 99 -14.68 0.21 -6.54
C LEU A 99 -14.94 0.01 -8.04
N SER A 100 -16.12 -0.50 -8.42
CA SER A 100 -16.49 -0.63 -9.84
C SER A 100 -16.58 0.72 -10.55
N ARG A 101 -17.10 1.76 -9.89
CA ARG A 101 -17.14 3.12 -10.47
C ARG A 101 -15.74 3.67 -10.67
N LEU A 102 -14.90 3.61 -9.65
CA LEU A 102 -13.52 4.09 -9.73
C LEU A 102 -12.75 3.43 -10.87
N LYS A 103 -12.91 2.11 -11.04
CA LYS A 103 -12.29 1.35 -12.14
C LYS A 103 -12.81 1.78 -13.52
N ASN A 104 -14.12 2.01 -13.64
CA ASN A 104 -14.71 2.45 -14.90
C ASN A 104 -14.31 3.87 -15.27
N ASP A 105 -14.24 4.80 -14.31
CA ASP A 105 -13.82 6.18 -14.55
C ASP A 105 -12.39 6.24 -15.13
N ILE A 106 -11.48 5.36 -14.65
CA ILE A 106 -10.12 5.21 -15.19
C ILE A 106 -10.14 4.68 -16.64
N LEU A 107 -10.96 3.66 -16.92
CA LEU A 107 -11.05 3.04 -18.24
C LEU A 107 -11.71 3.96 -19.29
N GLU A 108 -12.71 4.74 -18.87
CA GLU A 108 -13.38 5.72 -19.74
C GLU A 108 -12.46 6.91 -20.03
N GLY A 109 -11.72 7.42 -19.05
CA GLY A 109 -10.71 8.47 -19.25
C GLY A 109 -9.49 8.04 -20.08
N SER A 110 -9.31 6.74 -20.34
CA SER A 110 -8.20 6.20 -21.17
C SER A 110 -8.60 5.99 -22.64
N ARG A 111 -9.85 6.27 -23.02
CA ARG A 111 -10.40 6.06 -24.37
C ARG A 111 -10.46 7.32 -25.24
N GLU A 112 -9.97 8.45 -24.73
CA GLU A 112 -9.86 9.72 -25.45
C GLU A 112 -8.43 10.03 -25.87
#